data_AF-A0A800KJR4-F1
#
_entry.id   AF-A0A800KJR4-F1
#
_cell.length_a   1.000
_cell.length_b   1.000
_cell.length_c   1.000
_cell.angle_alpha   90.00
_cell.angle_beta   90.00
_cell.angle_gamma   90.00
#
_symmetry.space_group_name_H-M   'P 1'
#
loop_
_entity.id
_entity.type
_entity.pdbx_description
1 polymer ?
#
loop_
_entity_poly.entity_id
_entity_poly.type
_entity_poly.pdbx_seq_one_letter_code
_entity_poly.pdbx_strand_id
1 'polypeptide(L)'
;MIGLGRIGSALVEHRGFFDRGFDIVALFDTSDFKVGRNLHGLKVHHIDEIRHIISDKKIEIAVLAVPVEAVSDVVDLIGNSDIKGILNWSPARLTVPDSIEVKNVNMVMELEALSFKLSQEE
;
A
#
# COMPACT_ATOMS: atom_id res chain seq x y z
N MET A 1 1.13 2.36 5.13
CA MET A 1 0.83 0.99 4.68
C MET A 1 -0.64 0.68 4.99
N ILE A 2 -1.42 0.27 4.00
CA ILE A 2 -2.86 -0.03 4.16
C ILE A 2 -3.09 -1.50 3.81
N GLY A 3 -3.60 -2.27 4.77
CA GLY A 3 -3.80 -3.72 4.67
C GLY A 3 -2.57 -4.48 5.16
N LEU A 4 -2.66 -5.07 6.36
CA LEU A 4 -1.59 -5.86 6.97
C LEU A 4 -1.85 -7.35 6.80
N GLY A 5 -2.15 -7.76 5.57
CA GLY A 5 -2.17 -9.17 5.17
C GLY A 5 -0.76 -9.75 5.12
N ARG A 6 -0.59 -10.91 4.45
CA ARG A 6 0.74 -11.54 4.27
C ARG A 6 1.72 -10.61 3.56
N ILE A 7 1.28 -10.01 2.44
CA ILE A 7 2.08 -9.08 1.63
C ILE A 7 2.37 -7.79 2.40
N GLY A 8 1.33 -7.11 2.90
CA GLY A 8 1.51 -5.85 3.61
C GLY A 8 2.43 -5.97 4.82
N SER A 9 2.31 -7.05 5.59
CA SER A 9 3.20 -7.31 6.73
C SER A 9 4.64 -7.56 6.28
N ALA A 10 4.86 -8.33 5.21
CA ALA A 10 6.20 -8.57 4.67
C ALA A 10 6.84 -7.30 4.10
N LEU A 11 6.04 -6.41 3.47
CA LEU A 11 6.53 -5.12 2.97
C LEU A 11 6.97 -4.20 4.13
N VAL A 12 6.29 -4.24 5.29
CA VAL A 12 6.71 -3.48 6.47
C VAL A 12 8.07 -3.94 7.01
N GLU A 13 8.38 -5.24 6.87
CA GLU A 13 9.66 -5.83 7.28
C GLU A 13 10.79 -5.60 6.28
N HIS A 14 10.47 -5.16 5.06
CA HIS A 14 11.43 -5.07 3.98
C HIS A 14 12.33 -3.83 4.13
N ARG A 15 13.53 -4.04 4.69
CA ARG A 15 14.54 -2.99 4.92
C ARG A 15 14.93 -2.18 3.69
N GLY A 16 14.77 -2.74 2.49
CA GLY A 16 15.08 -2.01 1.25
C GLY A 16 14.26 -0.73 1.03
N PHE A 17 13.12 -0.53 1.71
CA PHE A 17 12.44 0.77 1.72
C PHE A 17 13.28 1.80 2.49
N PHE A 18 13.67 1.46 3.71
CA PHE A 18 14.49 2.31 4.57
C PHE A 18 15.85 2.64 3.93
N ASP A 19 16.51 1.64 3.34
CA ASP A 19 17.81 1.82 2.66
C ASP A 19 17.74 2.78 1.46
N ARG A 20 16.52 3.07 0.96
CA ARG A 20 16.26 3.98 -0.15
C ARG A 20 15.62 5.30 0.30
N GLY A 21 15.57 5.55 1.61
CA GLY A 21 15.03 6.77 2.21
C GLY A 21 13.52 6.79 2.37
N PHE A 22 12.84 5.63 2.32
CA PHE A 22 11.41 5.53 2.57
C PHE A 22 11.13 4.98 3.97
N ASP A 23 10.48 5.79 4.79
CA ASP A 23 10.01 5.41 6.12
C ASP A 23 8.53 5.02 6.09
N ILE A 24 8.20 3.86 6.65
CA ILE A 24 6.82 3.50 6.92
C ILE A 24 6.44 4.14 8.26
N VAL A 25 5.61 5.17 8.22
CA VAL A 25 5.29 5.99 9.42
C VAL A 25 3.92 5.70 10.02
N ALA A 26 3.08 4.92 9.33
CA ALA A 26 1.74 4.54 9.76
C ALA A 26 1.28 3.23 9.12
N LEU A 27 0.56 2.43 9.90
CA LEU A 27 -0.01 1.15 9.52
C LEU A 27 -1.53 1.17 9.73
N PHE A 28 -2.30 0.68 8.76
CA PHE A 28 -3.76 0.65 8.82
C PHE A 28 -4.32 -0.74 8.47
N ASP A 29 -5.34 -1.17 9.19
CA ASP A 29 -6.12 -2.39 8.91
C ASP A 29 -7.54 -2.22 9.47
N THR A 30 -8.49 -3.06 9.04
CA THR A 30 -9.87 -3.10 9.58
C THR A 30 -10.07 -4.21 10.59
N SER A 31 -9.11 -5.14 10.70
CA SER A 31 -9.22 -6.27 11.63
C SER A 31 -8.99 -5.83 13.07
N ASP A 32 -10.00 -6.00 13.93
CA ASP A 32 -9.91 -5.78 15.38
C ASP A 32 -8.77 -6.58 16.04
N PHE A 33 -8.40 -7.73 15.46
CA PHE A 33 -7.27 -8.54 15.93
C PHE A 33 -5.89 -7.94 15.64
N LYS A 34 -5.83 -6.94 14.75
CA LYS A 34 -4.60 -6.24 14.37
C LYS A 34 -4.55 -4.83 14.92
N VAL A 35 -5.67 -4.11 14.87
CA VAL A 35 -5.76 -2.73 15.34
C VAL A 35 -5.32 -2.63 16.81
N GLY A 36 -4.55 -1.59 17.11
CA GLY A 36 -3.94 -1.36 18.42
C GLY A 36 -2.67 -2.15 18.69
N ARG A 37 -2.35 -3.19 17.90
CA ARG A 37 -1.09 -3.93 18.04
C ARG A 37 0.09 -3.10 17.55
N ASN A 38 1.26 -3.44 18.06
CA ASN A 38 2.53 -2.93 17.54
C ASN A 38 3.11 -3.92 16.52
N LEU A 39 3.51 -3.39 15.37
CA LEU A 39 4.31 -4.09 14.37
C LEU A 39 5.56 -3.25 14.13
N HIS A 40 6.73 -3.76 14.54
CA HIS A 40 8.02 -3.07 14.40
C HIS A 40 8.06 -1.65 15.00
N GLY A 41 7.44 -1.49 16.17
CA GLY A 41 7.38 -0.21 16.89
C GLY A 41 6.33 0.78 16.35
N LEU A 42 5.56 0.39 15.35
CA LEU A 42 4.45 1.18 14.81
C LEU A 42 3.12 0.58 15.26
N LYS A 43 2.26 1.45 15.79
CA LYS A 43 0.87 1.08 16.11
C LYS A 43 0.09 0.86 14.81
N VAL A 44 -0.71 -0.20 14.79
CA VAL A 44 -1.73 -0.41 13.77
C VAL A 44 -2.97 0.41 14.13
N HIS A 45 -3.33 1.34 13.26
CA HIS A 45 -4.53 2.18 13.37
C HIS A 45 -5.72 1.53 12.66
N HIS A 46 -6.93 1.85 13.13
CA HIS A 46 -8.12 1.50 12.37
C HIS A 46 -8.17 2.36 11.10
N ILE A 47 -8.74 1.82 10.02
CA ILE A 47 -8.80 2.54 8.73
C ILE A 47 -9.57 3.86 8.83
N ASP A 48 -10.54 3.96 9.75
CA ASP A 48 -11.33 5.19 9.95
C ASP A 48 -10.49 6.37 10.45
N GLU A 49 -9.35 6.11 11.09
CA GLU A 49 -8.42 7.13 11.56
C GLU A 49 -7.55 7.71 10.41
N ILE A 50 -7.61 7.13 9.21
CA ILE A 50 -6.63 7.36 8.14
C ILE A 50 -6.48 8.82 7.73
N ARG A 51 -7.59 9.57 7.60
CA ARG A 51 -7.54 10.99 7.18
C ARG A 51 -6.80 11.85 8.21
N HIS A 52 -7.08 11.63 9.49
CA HIS A 52 -6.43 12.37 10.56
C HIS A 52 -4.93 12.06 10.60
N ILE A 53 -4.56 10.78 10.52
CA ILE A 53 -3.16 10.35 10.56
C ILE A 53 -2.37 10.80 9.32
N ILE A 54 -2.98 10.79 8.13
CA ILE A 54 -2.37 11.33 6.91
C ILE A 54 -2.00 12.80 7.11
N SER A 55 -2.92 13.61 7.62
CA SER A 55 -2.69 15.04 7.82
C SER A 55 -1.66 15.31 8.93
N ASP A 56 -1.80 14.66 10.09
CA ASP A 56 -0.89 14.82 11.24
C ASP A 56 0.56 14.46 10.88
N LYS A 57 0.75 13.34 10.17
CA LYS A 57 2.07 12.85 9.77
C LYS A 57 2.54 13.37 8.41
N LYS A 58 1.74 14.20 7.73
CA LYS A 58 2.01 14.73 6.37
C LYS A 58 2.39 13.64 5.37
N ILE A 59 1.58 12.57 5.31
CA ILE A 59 1.85 11.40 4.47
C ILE A 59 1.48 11.74 3.02
N GLU A 60 2.43 11.59 2.10
CA GLU A 60 2.23 11.85 0.67
C GLU A 60 2.10 10.57 -0.17
N ILE A 61 2.55 9.42 0.35
CA ILE A 61 2.54 8.14 -0.37
C ILE A 61 1.81 7.06 0.43
N ALA A 62 0.83 6.41 -0.20
CA ALA A 62 0.18 5.22 0.33
C ALA A 62 0.68 3.95 -0.37
N VAL A 63 0.85 2.87 0.40
CA VAL A 63 1.02 1.52 -0.14
C VAL A 63 -0.26 0.74 0.13
N LEU A 64 -0.88 0.23 -0.93
CA LEU A 64 -2.18 -0.44 -0.86
C LEU A 64 -2.01 -1.95 -1.07
N ALA A 65 -2.21 -2.73 -0.01
CA ALA A 65 -2.10 -4.19 -0.01
C ALA A 65 -3.38 -4.84 0.56
N VAL A 66 -4.53 -4.41 0.04
CA VAL A 66 -5.88 -4.87 0.44
C VAL A 66 -6.49 -5.77 -0.64
N PRO A 67 -7.49 -6.60 -0.30
CA PRO A 67 -8.26 -7.34 -1.29
C PRO A 67 -9.11 -6.40 -2.17
N VAL A 68 -9.53 -6.86 -3.35
CA VAL A 68 -10.21 -6.04 -4.38
C VAL A 68 -11.43 -5.32 -3.83
N GLU A 69 -12.19 -6.00 -2.99
CA GLU A 69 -13.47 -5.54 -2.46
C GLU A 69 -13.30 -4.30 -1.55
N ALA A 70 -12.12 -4.14 -0.94
CA ALA A 70 -11.82 -3.02 -0.05
C ALA A 70 -11.17 -1.82 -0.78
N VAL A 71 -10.86 -1.95 -2.07
CA VAL A 71 -10.11 -0.93 -2.82
C VAL A 71 -10.90 0.37 -2.96
N SER A 72 -12.18 0.29 -3.32
CA SER A 72 -13.02 1.48 -3.50
C SER A 72 -13.10 2.30 -2.22
N ASP A 73 -13.43 1.63 -1.10
CA ASP A 73 -13.56 2.28 0.20
C ASP A 73 -12.27 2.99 0.63
N VAL A 74 -11.11 2.34 0.42
CA VAL A 74 -9.82 2.97 0.75
C VAL A 74 -9.54 4.17 -0.13
N VAL A 75 -9.80 4.08 -1.44
CA VAL A 75 -9.60 5.19 -2.37
C VAL A 75 -10.50 6.38 -2.00
N ASP A 76 -11.76 6.15 -1.64
CA ASP A 76 -12.69 7.20 -1.20
C ASP A 76 -12.24 7.87 0.11
N LEU A 77 -11.63 7.09 1.01
CA LEU A 77 -11.07 7.63 2.25
C LEU A 77 -9.87 8.56 1.99
N ILE A 78 -9.00 8.23 1.04
CA ILE A 78 -7.77 9.00 0.78
C ILE A 78 -7.88 10.02 -0.37
N GLY A 79 -8.91 9.96 -1.21
CA GLY A 79 -9.02 10.77 -2.43
C GLY A 79 -9.07 12.29 -2.19
N ASN A 80 -9.45 12.73 -0.98
CA ASN A 80 -9.46 14.14 -0.57
C ASN A 80 -8.39 14.46 0.50
N SER A 81 -7.31 13.67 0.56
CA SER A 81 -6.21 13.85 1.51
C SER A 81 -4.94 14.36 0.83
N ASP A 82 -3.87 14.56 1.60
CA ASP A 82 -2.56 15.01 1.09
C ASP A 82 -1.78 13.93 0.31
N ILE A 83 -2.38 12.77 0.06
CA ILE A 83 -1.78 11.69 -0.72
C ILE A 83 -1.63 12.12 -2.18
N LYS A 84 -0.40 12.00 -2.69
CA LYS A 84 0.00 12.31 -4.06
C LYS A 84 0.40 11.07 -4.84
N GLY A 85 0.71 9.97 -4.16
CA GLY A 85 1.15 8.74 -4.79
C GLY A 85 0.59 7.49 -4.13
N ILE A 86 0.25 6.49 -4.94
CA ILE A 86 -0.17 5.16 -4.48
C ILE A 86 0.71 4.09 -5.15
N LEU A 87 1.39 3.30 -4.33
CA LEU A 87 1.96 2.02 -4.75
C LEU A 87 0.89 0.93 -4.56
N ASN A 88 0.27 0.52 -5.66
CA ASN A 88 -0.84 -0.43 -5.65
C ASN A 88 -0.33 -1.87 -5.80
N TRP A 89 -0.47 -2.66 -4.74
CA TRP A 89 -0.25 -4.11 -4.71
C TRP A 89 -1.55 -4.91 -4.74
N SER A 90 -2.71 -4.23 -4.76
CA SER A 90 -3.99 -4.92 -4.97
C SER A 90 -4.11 -5.34 -6.43
N PRO A 91 -4.87 -6.41 -6.74
CA PRO A 91 -5.07 -6.85 -8.12
C PRO A 91 -6.11 -5.98 -8.87
N ALA A 92 -6.61 -4.90 -8.25
CA ALA A 92 -7.58 -4.00 -8.84
C ALA A 92 -6.90 -2.82 -9.56
N ARG A 93 -7.54 -2.33 -10.62
CA ARG A 93 -7.21 -1.03 -11.21
C ARG A 93 -7.87 0.06 -10.37
N LEU A 94 -7.07 1.02 -9.91
CA LEU A 94 -7.58 2.14 -9.12
C LEU A 94 -8.20 3.21 -10.02
N THR A 95 -9.31 3.79 -9.57
CA THR A 95 -9.87 5.02 -10.14
C THR A 95 -9.64 6.12 -9.12
N VAL A 96 -8.67 6.99 -9.35
CA VAL A 96 -8.29 8.07 -8.42
C VAL A 96 -8.32 9.41 -9.14
N PRO A 97 -8.39 10.54 -8.41
CA PRO A 97 -8.23 11.87 -9.01
C PRO A 97 -6.90 12.00 -9.76
N ASP A 98 -6.88 12.80 -10.83
CA ASP A 98 -5.68 13.03 -11.67
C ASP A 98 -4.48 13.59 -10.89
N SER A 99 -4.71 14.15 -9.70
CA SER A 99 -3.66 14.64 -8.80
C SER A 99 -2.89 13.53 -8.07
N ILE A 100 -3.30 12.26 -8.20
CA ILE A 100 -2.71 11.12 -7.52
C ILE A 100 -2.06 10.18 -8.55
N GLU A 101 -0.74 10.05 -8.46
CA GLU A 101 0.03 9.11 -9.27
C GLU A 101 -0.13 7.67 -8.77
N VAL A 102 -0.36 6.71 -9.66
CA VAL A 102 -0.55 5.29 -9.29
C VAL A 102 0.49 4.42 -9.98
N LYS A 103 1.28 3.71 -9.18
CA LYS A 103 2.22 2.70 -9.66
C LYS A 103 1.72 1.31 -9.25
N ASN A 104 1.31 0.51 -10.22
CA ASN A 104 0.88 -0.87 -9.99
C ASN A 104 2.08 -1.81 -9.88
N VAL A 105 2.01 -2.75 -8.94
CA VAL A 105 2.95 -3.85 -8.78
C VAL A 105 2.19 -5.16 -8.98
N ASN A 106 2.59 -5.94 -9.98
CA ASN A 106 1.98 -7.23 -10.27
C ASN A 106 3.08 -8.26 -10.57
N MET A 107 3.41 -9.08 -9.58
CA MET A 107 4.46 -10.10 -9.71
C MET A 107 4.15 -11.16 -10.78
N VAL A 108 2.87 -11.40 -11.08
CA VAL A 108 2.48 -12.35 -12.14
C VAL A 108 2.89 -11.80 -13.50
N MET A 109 2.64 -10.51 -13.76
CA MET A 109 3.07 -9.85 -15.01
C MET A 109 4.59 -9.82 -15.13
N GLU A 110 5.32 -9.60 -14.03
CA GLU A 110 6.79 -9.64 -14.04
C GLU A 110 7.33 -11.04 -14.37
N LEU A 111 6.72 -12.09 -13.83
CA LEU A 111 7.07 -13.48 -14.15
C LEU A 111 6.73 -13.85 -15.60
N GLU A 112 5.58 -13.41 -16.10
CA GLU A 112 5.19 -13.60 -17.50
C GLU A 112 6.18 -12.90 -18.45
N ALA A 113 6.55 -11.66 -18.15
CA ALA A 113 7.54 -10.91 -18.92
C ALA A 113 8.91 -11.61 -18.93
N LEU A 114 9.34 -12.16 -17.78
CA LEU A 114 10.56 -12.96 -17.70
C LEU A 114 10.46 -14.24 -18.55
N SER A 115 9.35 -14.96 -18.46
CA SER A 115 9.12 -16.18 -19.24
C SER A 115 9.14 -15.90 -20.74
N PHE A 116 8.48 -14.84 -21.18
CA PHE A 116 8.47 -14.43 -22.57
C PHE A 116 9.87 -14.12 -23.07
N LYS A 117 10.65 -13.34 -22.30
CA LYS A 117 12.03 -13.01 -22.66
C LYS A 117 12.90 -14.25 -22.86
N LEU A 118 12.80 -15.22 -21.95
CA LEU A 118 13.56 -16.47 -22.04
C LEU A 118 13.14 -17.32 -23.26
N SER A 119 11.86 -17.30 -23.65
CA SER A 119 11.37 -18.02 -24.84
C SER A 119 11.72 -17.37 -26.19
N GLN A 120 12.19 -16.12 -26.19
CA GLN A 120 12.60 -15.39 -27.41
C GLN A 120 14.13 -15.43 -27.61
N GLU A 121 14.87 -16.02 -26.66
CA GLU A 121 16.32 -16.26 -26.76
C GLU A 121 16.66 -17.66 -27.33
N GLU A 122 15.66 -18.38 -27.86
CA GLU A 122 15.80 -19.59 -28.72
C GLU A 122 15.72 -19.24 -30.21
#